data_AF-B7X2W8-F1
#
_entry.id   AF-B7X2W8-F1
#
_cell.length_a   1.000
_cell.length_b   1.000
_cell.length_c   1.000
_cell.angle_alpha   90.00
_cell.angle_beta   90.00
_cell.angle_gamma   90.00
#
_symmetry.space_group_name_H-M   'P 1'
#
loop_
_entity.id
_entity.type
_entity.pdbx_description
1 polymer ?
#
loop_
_entity_poly.entity_id
_entity_poly.type
_entity_poly.pdbx_seq_one_letter_code
_entity_poly.pdbx_strand_id
1 'polypeptide(L)'
;MQNSAELHDLTAPMRNHAPATMLTLVATLAAVALSNVYAQGVPGPSLQFYGLIDAAVGRFEGAAAGVNARDRGTAKVDGGVMSTSHWGIRGTEDLGSGLTASFDLSAFVRNDTGAFGRNDAIPAPVNVAADPMFSRAAWIGLAHATWGRVRLGNVTSLMFINSVSSNAFGDSTVISPLNLTTMIGSPMTGGTGWANSLVYDSPVWRGVSASLAHGFSEGQGGSNNALRVAYAQGPAAVSLAMQSVKRDPLTFADGTSPNNTRTWQLAASYNFNAVKFFAHLGGIRNRGTAMQPLDISYRLWELSAAVPVGSGQLLAGWASRRTGDAVVPVPATAAGGNLVRKVLTVGYDHQLSKRTDAYLVLMRDQTRTQTTGAPSQVLESRGTSVALGVRHRF
;
A
#
# COMPACT_ATOMS: atom_id res chain seq x y z
N MET A 1 8.34 24.16 65.66
CA MET A 1 7.94 22.92 66.36
C MET A 1 8.95 21.86 65.95
N GLN A 2 10.02 21.66 66.73
CA GLN A 2 10.09 20.66 67.82
C GLN A 2 9.66 19.28 67.30
N ASN A 3 10.49 18.24 67.24
CA ASN A 3 11.33 17.67 68.30
C ASN A 3 12.25 16.60 67.65
N SER A 4 13.57 16.54 67.91
CA SER A 4 14.27 15.81 69.01
C SER A 4 14.00 14.29 69.00
N ALA A 5 14.90 13.33 69.23
CA ALA A 5 16.20 13.26 69.92
C ALA A 5 16.94 12.00 69.36
N GLU A 6 18.25 11.94 69.16
CA GLU A 6 19.36 11.86 70.14
C GLU A 6 19.37 10.62 71.05
N LEU A 7 20.47 9.84 70.98
CA LEU A 7 21.36 9.34 72.06
C LEU A 7 21.91 7.93 71.75
N HIS A 8 23.22 7.81 71.46
CA HIS A 8 24.33 7.39 72.36
C HIS A 8 24.36 5.85 72.61
N ASP A 9 25.47 5.12 72.75
CA ASP A 9 26.94 5.29 72.68
C ASP A 9 27.55 3.94 73.16
N LEU A 10 28.87 3.76 72.97
CA LEU A 10 29.77 2.80 73.68
C LEU A 10 29.60 1.30 73.31
N THR A 11 30.61 0.44 73.12
CA THR A 11 32.01 0.32 73.59
C THR A 11 32.75 -0.75 72.75
N ALA A 12 34.09 -0.66 72.64
CA ALA A 12 35.00 -1.73 72.15
C ALA A 12 35.38 -2.71 73.32
N PRO A 13 36.33 -3.70 73.26
CA PRO A 13 37.18 -4.25 72.17
C PRO A 13 37.42 -5.81 72.22
N MET A 14 38.40 -6.32 71.42
CA MET A 14 39.32 -7.48 71.64
C MET A 14 39.05 -8.93 71.13
N ARG A 15 39.98 -9.36 70.23
CA ARG A 15 40.85 -10.57 70.16
C ARG A 15 40.34 -12.03 70.11
N ASN A 16 40.83 -12.71 69.05
CA ASN A 16 41.56 -14.01 68.98
C ASN A 16 40.84 -15.38 68.83
N HIS A 17 41.52 -16.21 67.99
CA HIS A 17 41.63 -17.69 67.91
C HIS A 17 40.77 -18.50 66.91
N ALA A 18 41.47 -19.26 66.04
CA ALA A 18 41.03 -20.43 65.23
C ALA A 18 40.94 -21.71 66.13
N PRO A 19 40.64 -22.97 65.68
CA PRO A 19 40.40 -23.54 64.33
C PRO A 19 39.24 -24.61 64.19
N ALA A 20 39.04 -25.09 62.94
CA ALA A 20 38.52 -26.39 62.43
C ALA A 20 37.54 -27.30 63.22
N THR A 21 36.38 -27.68 62.61
CA THR A 21 35.86 -29.08 62.58
C THR A 21 34.74 -29.31 61.53
N MET A 22 34.57 -30.58 61.15
CA MET A 22 33.77 -31.25 60.11
C MET A 22 32.24 -31.38 60.33
N LEU A 23 31.56 -31.69 59.20
CA LEU A 23 30.35 -32.53 58.98
C LEU A 23 28.91 -31.97 59.16
N THR A 24 28.16 -31.94 58.04
CA THR A 24 26.73 -32.34 57.77
C THR A 24 25.65 -32.10 58.84
N LEU A 25 24.41 -31.61 58.58
CA LEU A 25 23.48 -31.71 57.44
C LEU A 25 22.26 -30.78 57.70
N VAL A 26 21.81 -30.06 56.66
CA VAL A 26 20.43 -29.57 56.33
C VAL A 26 19.57 -28.88 57.42
N ALA A 27 19.26 -27.59 57.21
CA ALA A 27 17.89 -27.13 56.85
C ALA A 27 17.78 -25.58 56.76
N THR A 28 17.22 -25.15 55.64
CA THR A 28 16.38 -23.95 55.43
C THR A 28 16.96 -22.53 55.43
N LEU A 29 16.61 -21.86 54.32
CA LEU A 29 16.23 -20.44 54.13
C LEU A 29 17.26 -19.46 53.54
N ALA A 30 16.86 -18.99 52.35
CA ALA A 30 17.07 -17.65 51.79
C ALA A 30 18.47 -17.28 51.28
N ALA A 31 18.64 -17.28 49.95
CA ALA A 31 18.83 -16.06 49.17
C ALA A 31 19.05 -16.36 47.67
N VAL A 32 18.00 -16.11 46.90
CA VAL A 32 18.00 -15.47 45.57
C VAL A 32 19.30 -15.55 44.74
N ALA A 33 19.26 -16.39 43.70
CA ALA A 33 19.95 -16.12 42.44
C ALA A 33 19.02 -16.50 41.29
N LEU A 34 18.27 -15.49 40.87
CA LEU A 34 17.58 -15.27 39.61
C LEU A 34 17.75 -16.37 38.56
N SER A 35 16.65 -17.07 38.35
CA SER A 35 16.26 -17.79 37.16
C SER A 35 16.64 -17.09 35.85
N ASN A 36 17.62 -17.64 35.13
CA ASN A 36 17.60 -17.63 33.66
C ASN A 36 16.60 -18.70 33.20
N VAL A 37 15.32 -18.42 33.40
CA VAL A 37 14.28 -19.04 32.59
C VAL A 37 14.49 -18.48 31.20
N TYR A 38 15.06 -19.30 30.32
CA TYR A 38 14.80 -19.16 28.90
C TYR A 38 13.28 -19.04 28.78
N ALA A 39 12.81 -17.89 28.31
CA ALA A 39 11.43 -17.73 27.89
C ALA A 39 11.15 -18.87 26.91
N GLN A 40 10.47 -19.90 27.39
CA GLN A 40 9.73 -20.78 26.50
C GLN A 40 8.78 -19.84 25.79
N GLY A 41 8.95 -19.70 24.48
CA GLY A 41 7.94 -19.05 23.65
C GLY A 41 6.66 -19.83 23.87
N VAL A 42 5.78 -19.30 24.72
CA VAL A 42 4.40 -19.72 24.78
C VAL A 42 3.88 -19.59 23.35
N PRO A 43 3.24 -20.62 22.76
CA PRO A 43 2.44 -20.42 21.56
C PRO A 43 1.38 -19.38 21.93
N GLY A 44 1.63 -18.14 21.54
CA GLY A 44 0.82 -16.99 21.87
C GLY A 44 0.75 -16.08 20.64
N PRO A 45 -0.17 -15.12 20.62
CA PRO A 45 -0.36 -14.27 19.45
C PRO A 45 0.96 -13.58 19.07
N SER A 46 1.45 -13.81 17.84
CA SER A 46 2.63 -13.12 17.33
C SER A 46 2.22 -11.71 16.94
N LEU A 47 2.43 -10.74 17.83
CA LEU A 47 2.17 -9.33 17.55
C LEU A 47 3.40 -8.69 16.91
N GLN A 48 3.19 -7.98 15.81
CA GLN A 48 4.25 -7.25 15.13
C GLN A 48 3.81 -5.79 14.88
N PHE A 49 4.59 -4.86 15.40
CA PHE A 49 4.63 -3.49 14.90
C PHE A 49 5.51 -3.43 13.66
N TYR A 50 5.04 -2.79 12.60
CA TYR A 50 5.74 -2.73 11.32
C TYR A 50 5.48 -1.41 10.61
N GLY A 51 6.33 -1.10 9.63
CA GLY A 51 6.05 0.03 8.74
C GLY A 51 7.14 0.31 7.73
N LEU A 52 6.93 1.41 7.02
CA LEU A 52 7.83 1.94 6.02
C LEU A 52 7.70 3.46 5.96
N ILE A 53 8.84 4.16 5.99
CA ILE A 53 8.92 5.60 5.71
C ILE A 53 9.69 5.79 4.41
N ASP A 54 9.14 6.57 3.50
CA ASP A 54 9.72 6.94 2.23
C ASP A 54 9.63 8.46 2.04
N ALA A 55 10.75 9.10 1.77
CA ALA A 55 10.83 10.52 1.49
C ALA A 55 11.72 10.76 0.26
N ALA A 56 11.33 11.71 -0.58
CA ALA A 56 12.18 12.19 -1.67
C ALA A 56 12.25 13.70 -1.69
N VAL A 57 13.41 14.24 -2.07
CA VAL A 57 13.51 15.60 -2.58
C VAL A 57 13.50 15.54 -4.10
N GLY A 58 12.75 16.45 -4.72
CA GLY A 58 12.61 16.41 -6.16
C GLY A 58 11.93 17.63 -6.74
N ARG A 59 11.89 17.64 -8.07
CA ARG A 59 11.05 18.55 -8.83
C ARG A 59 9.95 17.72 -9.45
N PHE A 60 8.72 18.01 -9.08
CA PHE A 60 7.55 17.26 -9.53
C PHE A 60 6.76 18.12 -10.51
N GLU A 61 6.66 17.64 -11.75
CA GLU A 61 5.84 18.20 -12.80
C GLU A 61 4.74 17.23 -13.21
N GLY A 62 3.69 17.80 -13.80
CA GLY A 62 2.57 17.05 -14.32
C GLY A 62 1.34 17.18 -13.42
N ALA A 63 0.33 16.38 -13.71
CA ALA A 63 -0.98 16.45 -13.08
C ALA A 63 -0.92 16.06 -11.59
N ALA A 64 -0.58 17.01 -10.71
CA ALA A 64 -0.57 16.79 -9.26
C ALA A 64 -1.97 16.43 -8.71
N ALA A 65 -3.04 16.93 -9.35
CA ALA A 65 -4.43 16.53 -9.11
C ALA A 65 -5.38 16.84 -10.28
N GLY A 66 -4.87 17.30 -11.43
CA GLY A 66 -5.69 17.83 -12.52
C GLY A 66 -5.19 17.33 -13.86
N VAL A 67 -6.05 16.66 -14.60
CA VAL A 67 -5.78 15.98 -15.88
C VAL A 67 -5.21 16.92 -16.98
N ASN A 68 -5.25 18.24 -16.74
CA ASN A 68 -4.57 19.26 -17.53
C ASN A 68 -3.86 20.33 -16.69
N ALA A 69 -2.96 19.93 -15.81
CA ALA A 69 -2.12 20.89 -15.14
C ALA A 69 -1.14 21.54 -16.13
N ARG A 70 -1.33 22.84 -16.40
CA ARG A 70 -0.28 23.80 -16.79
C ARG A 70 0.59 24.17 -15.57
N ASP A 71 0.65 23.30 -14.56
CA ASP A 71 1.32 23.58 -13.31
C ASP A 71 2.82 23.59 -13.55
N ARG A 72 3.45 24.66 -13.07
CA ARG A 72 4.91 24.75 -13.07
C ARG A 72 5.44 23.66 -12.15
N GLY A 73 6.52 23.00 -12.58
CA GLY A 73 7.20 22.04 -11.73
C GLY A 73 7.62 22.64 -10.41
N THR A 74 7.21 22.00 -9.32
CA THR A 74 7.48 22.45 -7.96
C THR A 74 8.63 21.64 -7.39
N ALA A 75 9.65 22.34 -6.90
CA ALA A 75 10.66 21.72 -6.04
C ALA A 75 10.07 21.53 -4.65
N LYS A 76 10.04 20.29 -4.17
CA LYS A 76 9.50 19.95 -2.85
C LYS A 76 10.16 18.70 -2.28
N VAL A 77 9.99 18.54 -0.98
CA VAL A 77 10.04 17.21 -0.35
C VAL A 77 8.67 16.57 -0.54
N ASP A 78 8.63 15.30 -0.89
CA ASP A 78 7.40 14.53 -1.05
C ASP A 78 7.52 13.22 -0.26
N GLY A 79 6.45 12.87 0.44
CA GLY A 79 6.34 11.59 1.14
C GLY A 79 5.87 10.49 0.21
N GLY A 80 6.45 9.29 0.33
CA GLY A 80 5.87 8.09 -0.28
C GLY A 80 6.03 7.94 -1.79
N VAL A 81 7.12 8.42 -2.38
CA VAL A 81 7.30 8.42 -3.85
C VAL A 81 7.44 7.01 -4.42
N MET A 82 8.29 6.15 -3.85
CA MET A 82 8.43 4.76 -4.28
C MET A 82 7.41 3.83 -3.62
N SER A 83 7.07 4.07 -2.36
CA SER A 83 5.99 3.38 -1.65
C SER A 83 5.34 4.32 -0.65
N THR A 84 4.02 4.38 -0.60
CA THR A 84 3.32 5.25 0.36
C THR A 84 3.71 4.90 1.80
N SER A 85 4.21 5.90 2.53
CA SER A 85 4.64 5.75 3.93
C SER A 85 3.48 5.27 4.81
N HIS A 86 3.75 4.30 5.67
CA HIS A 86 2.75 3.70 6.54
C HIS A 86 3.35 3.06 7.79
N TRP A 87 2.50 2.81 8.77
CA TRP A 87 2.81 1.99 9.94
C TRP A 87 1.60 1.11 10.27
N GLY A 88 1.81 0.06 11.06
CA GLY A 88 0.72 -0.77 11.51
C GLY A 88 1.10 -1.78 12.58
N ILE A 89 0.06 -2.46 13.05
CA ILE A 89 0.15 -3.58 13.97
C ILE A 89 -0.59 -4.75 13.34
N ARG A 90 0.06 -5.90 13.27
CA ARG A 90 -0.55 -7.15 12.81
C ARG A 90 -0.32 -8.26 13.80
N GLY A 91 -1.28 -9.17 13.87
CA GLY A 91 -1.26 -10.29 14.79
C GLY A 91 -1.62 -11.59 14.10
N THR A 92 -1.14 -12.70 14.64
CA THR A 92 -1.54 -14.04 14.22
C THR A 92 -1.58 -14.95 15.44
N GLU A 93 -2.65 -15.73 15.58
CA GLU A 93 -2.90 -16.66 16.67
C GLU A 93 -3.23 -18.03 16.10
N ASP A 94 -2.51 -19.05 16.55
CA ASP A 94 -2.84 -20.45 16.25
C ASP A 94 -4.02 -20.88 17.14
N LEU A 95 -5.15 -21.20 16.52
CA LEU A 95 -6.36 -21.66 17.20
C LEU A 95 -6.39 -23.19 17.35
N GLY A 96 -5.33 -23.88 16.94
CA GLY A 96 -5.21 -25.32 16.93
C GLY A 96 -5.80 -25.97 15.67
N SER A 97 -5.47 -27.25 15.46
CA SER A 97 -5.94 -28.06 14.32
C SER A 97 -5.67 -27.43 12.94
N GLY A 98 -4.66 -26.57 12.82
CA GLY A 98 -4.32 -25.87 11.58
C GLY A 98 -5.17 -24.63 11.28
N LEU A 99 -6.07 -24.23 12.20
CA LEU A 99 -6.85 -23.00 12.10
C LEU A 99 -6.06 -21.84 12.70
N THR A 100 -6.10 -20.69 12.04
CA THR A 100 -5.37 -19.50 12.47
C THR A 100 -6.25 -18.27 12.40
N ALA A 101 -6.26 -17.45 13.45
CA ALA A 101 -6.80 -16.09 13.42
C ALA A 101 -5.71 -15.08 13.10
N SER A 102 -6.03 -14.04 12.35
CA SER A 102 -5.10 -12.96 12.04
C SER A 102 -5.80 -11.62 11.88
N PHE A 103 -5.09 -10.53 12.14
CA PHE A 103 -5.58 -9.17 11.91
C PHE A 103 -4.47 -8.26 11.41
N ASP A 104 -4.85 -7.15 10.77
CA ASP A 104 -3.95 -6.06 10.39
C ASP A 104 -4.69 -4.72 10.57
N LEU A 105 -4.10 -3.84 11.37
CA LEU A 105 -4.49 -2.45 11.52
C LEU A 105 -3.31 -1.59 11.07
N SER A 106 -3.43 -0.94 9.91
CA SER A 106 -2.37 -0.08 9.37
C SER A 106 -2.90 1.23 8.80
N ALA A 107 -2.08 2.25 9.00
CA ALA A 107 -2.33 3.65 8.72
C ALA A 107 -1.32 4.18 7.70
N PHE A 108 -1.76 5.05 6.80
CA PHE A 108 -0.83 5.88 6.02
C PHE A 108 -0.36 7.09 6.83
N VAL A 109 0.83 7.60 6.50
CA VAL A 109 1.41 8.81 7.10
C VAL A 109 2.08 9.64 6.02
N ARG A 110 2.04 10.97 6.14
CA ARG A 110 2.78 11.91 5.27
C ARG A 110 3.95 12.46 6.04
N ASN A 111 5.12 11.91 5.79
CA ASN A 111 6.36 12.22 6.51
C ASN A 111 7.00 13.55 6.10
N ASP A 112 6.56 14.16 5.00
CA ASP A 112 6.94 15.51 4.57
C ASP A 112 6.22 16.59 5.39
N THR A 113 4.96 16.38 5.78
CA THR A 113 4.17 17.35 6.55
C THR A 113 3.89 16.93 8.00
N GLY A 114 4.22 15.69 8.37
CA GLY A 114 3.85 15.08 9.65
C GLY A 114 2.35 14.77 9.77
N ALA A 115 1.60 14.81 8.67
CA ALA A 115 0.16 14.63 8.70
C ALA A 115 -0.25 13.16 8.61
N PHE A 116 -1.44 12.87 9.13
CA PHE A 116 -2.06 11.56 9.06
C PHE A 116 -2.60 11.26 7.64
N GLY A 117 -2.60 9.99 7.24
CA GLY A 117 -3.32 9.51 6.04
C GLY A 117 -2.62 9.87 4.72
N ARG A 118 -3.32 9.69 3.59
CA ARG A 118 -2.80 10.06 2.25
C ARG A 118 -3.21 11.45 1.78
N ASN A 119 -4.33 11.95 2.29
CA ASN A 119 -4.92 13.21 1.87
C ASN A 119 -5.75 13.83 2.99
N ASP A 120 -5.84 15.16 2.95
CA ASP A 120 -6.81 15.90 3.74
C ASP A 120 -8.18 15.89 3.06
N ALA A 121 -9.20 16.34 3.78
CA ALA A 121 -10.51 16.56 3.20
C ALA A 121 -10.45 17.73 2.20
N ILE A 122 -11.02 17.55 1.02
CA ILE A 122 -11.19 18.61 0.02
C ILE A 122 -12.68 18.97 -0.01
N PRO A 123 -13.05 20.22 0.33
CA PRO A 123 -14.44 20.67 0.33
C PRO A 123 -15.12 20.60 -1.04
N ALA A 124 -16.41 20.93 -1.07
CA ALA A 124 -17.15 21.14 -2.31
C ALA A 124 -16.41 22.15 -3.22
N PRO A 125 -16.45 21.96 -4.56
CA PRO A 125 -17.24 20.96 -5.28
C PRO A 125 -16.55 19.58 -5.46
N VAL A 126 -15.30 19.41 -5.01
CA VAL A 126 -14.53 18.16 -5.21
C VAL A 126 -14.97 17.05 -4.25
N ASN A 127 -15.36 17.42 -3.02
CA ASN A 127 -15.96 16.53 -2.02
C ASN A 127 -15.14 15.26 -1.73
N VAL A 128 -13.87 15.42 -1.39
CA VAL A 128 -13.01 14.30 -0.95
C VAL A 128 -12.98 14.26 0.57
N ALA A 129 -13.32 13.11 1.18
CA ALA A 129 -13.17 12.96 2.62
C ALA A 129 -11.70 12.76 3.01
N ALA A 130 -11.34 13.19 4.22
CA ALA A 130 -10.03 12.90 4.79
C ALA A 130 -9.82 11.38 4.91
N ASP A 131 -8.58 10.94 4.75
CA ASP A 131 -8.24 9.53 4.84
C ASP A 131 -8.43 9.02 6.30
N PRO A 132 -9.19 7.93 6.54
CA PRO A 132 -9.40 7.40 7.89
C PRO A 132 -8.14 6.83 8.56
N MET A 133 -8.15 6.70 9.90
CA MET A 133 -6.98 6.25 10.68
C MET A 133 -6.36 4.93 10.20
N PHE A 134 -7.18 3.93 9.89
CA PHE A 134 -6.70 2.63 9.41
C PHE A 134 -7.11 2.39 7.96
N SER A 135 -6.87 3.38 7.10
CA SER A 135 -7.26 3.38 5.70
C SER A 135 -6.46 2.40 4.83
N ARG A 136 -5.26 1.99 5.26
CA ARG A 136 -4.43 1.04 4.50
C ARG A 136 -4.92 -0.39 4.68
N ALA A 137 -5.14 -0.81 5.92
CA ALA A 137 -5.78 -2.08 6.25
C ALA A 137 -6.45 -1.98 7.63
N ALA A 138 -7.66 -2.52 7.75
CA ALA A 138 -8.34 -2.71 9.03
C ALA A 138 -9.22 -3.95 8.93
N TRP A 139 -8.65 -5.14 9.11
CA TRP A 139 -9.38 -6.39 8.93
C TRP A 139 -9.00 -7.45 9.96
N ILE A 140 -9.93 -8.37 10.19
CA ILE A 140 -9.71 -9.64 10.91
C ILE A 140 -10.03 -10.80 9.96
N GLY A 141 -9.38 -11.94 10.16
CA GLY A 141 -9.59 -13.10 9.31
C GLY A 141 -9.24 -14.42 9.96
N LEU A 142 -9.83 -15.48 9.41
CA LEU A 142 -9.54 -16.87 9.73
C LEU A 142 -8.89 -17.54 8.53
N ALA A 143 -7.96 -18.44 8.78
CA ALA A 143 -7.28 -19.21 7.74
C ALA A 143 -7.09 -20.66 8.15
N HIS A 144 -7.08 -21.56 7.16
CA HIS A 144 -6.71 -22.96 7.30
C HIS A 144 -6.05 -23.45 6.01
N ALA A 145 -5.10 -24.39 6.13
CA ALA A 145 -4.33 -24.86 4.98
C ALA A 145 -5.19 -25.49 3.86
N THR A 146 -6.31 -26.14 4.20
CA THR A 146 -7.16 -26.87 3.23
C THR A 146 -8.16 -25.99 2.49
N TRP A 147 -8.67 -24.92 3.12
CA TRP A 147 -9.72 -24.10 2.52
C TRP A 147 -9.30 -22.66 2.25
N GLY A 148 -8.16 -22.20 2.77
CA GLY A 148 -7.61 -20.88 2.46
C GLY A 148 -7.87 -19.88 3.57
N ARG A 149 -8.25 -18.65 3.22
CA ARG A 149 -8.44 -17.56 4.19
C ARG A 149 -9.68 -16.74 3.89
N VAL A 150 -10.40 -16.36 4.93
CA VAL A 150 -11.50 -15.39 4.87
C VAL A 150 -11.13 -14.17 5.70
N ARG A 151 -11.34 -12.96 5.17
CA ARG A 151 -11.08 -11.68 5.83
C ARG A 151 -12.32 -10.79 5.79
N LEU A 152 -12.52 -10.05 6.88
CA LEU A 152 -13.61 -9.09 7.08
C LEU A 152 -13.02 -7.72 7.46
N GLY A 153 -13.41 -6.65 6.75
CA GLY A 153 -13.05 -5.28 7.11
C GLY A 153 -12.60 -4.42 5.93
N ASN A 154 -11.70 -3.47 6.19
CA ASN A 154 -11.02 -2.66 5.18
C ASN A 154 -9.80 -3.39 4.62
N VAL A 155 -9.83 -3.73 3.34
CA VAL A 155 -8.83 -4.57 2.67
C VAL A 155 -8.26 -3.88 1.44
N THR A 156 -7.02 -4.19 1.08
CA THR A 156 -6.46 -3.79 -0.21
C THR A 156 -7.27 -4.40 -1.37
N SER A 157 -7.60 -3.60 -2.38
CA SER A 157 -8.41 -4.07 -3.51
C SER A 157 -7.66 -5.13 -4.32
N LEU A 158 -8.36 -6.15 -4.81
CA LEU A 158 -7.74 -7.25 -5.58
C LEU A 158 -7.10 -6.76 -6.88
N MET A 159 -7.66 -5.70 -7.49
CA MET A 159 -7.08 -5.04 -8.66
C MET A 159 -5.75 -4.36 -8.31
N PHE A 160 -5.64 -3.73 -7.13
CA PHE A 160 -4.38 -3.12 -6.70
C PHE A 160 -3.34 -4.18 -6.35
N ILE A 161 -3.73 -5.27 -5.66
CA ILE A 161 -2.85 -6.42 -5.43
C ILE A 161 -2.31 -6.99 -6.75
N ASN A 162 -3.16 -7.07 -7.78
CA ASN A 162 -2.74 -7.49 -9.11
C ASN A 162 -1.68 -6.56 -9.68
N SER A 163 -1.90 -5.24 -9.64
CA SER A 163 -0.94 -4.25 -10.12
C SER A 163 0.39 -4.31 -9.35
N VAL A 164 0.37 -4.23 -8.01
CA VAL A 164 1.56 -4.22 -7.14
C VAL A 164 2.46 -5.43 -7.38
N SER A 165 1.86 -6.62 -7.52
CA SER A 165 2.62 -7.87 -7.65
C SER A 165 3.20 -8.12 -9.05
N SER A 166 2.91 -7.26 -10.03
CA SER A 166 3.21 -7.54 -11.44
C SER A 166 3.70 -6.34 -12.25
N ASN A 167 4.31 -5.34 -11.62
CA ASN A 167 5.02 -4.26 -12.33
C ASN A 167 6.36 -3.95 -11.63
N ALA A 168 7.30 -3.32 -12.36
CA ALA A 168 8.64 -3.04 -11.82
C ALA A 168 8.69 -1.98 -10.69
N PHE A 169 7.65 -1.14 -10.58
CA PHE A 169 7.59 -0.03 -9.60
C PHE A 169 6.70 -0.34 -8.39
N GLY A 170 6.22 -1.59 -8.27
CA GLY A 170 5.47 -2.06 -7.11
C GLY A 170 4.21 -1.22 -6.83
N ASP A 171 4.11 -0.73 -5.60
CA ASP A 171 2.95 0.01 -5.07
C ASP A 171 3.05 1.53 -5.20
N SER A 172 4.07 2.06 -5.89
CA SER A 172 4.19 3.51 -6.08
C SER A 172 2.93 4.10 -6.71
N THR A 173 2.32 5.07 -6.05
CA THR A 173 1.22 5.87 -6.56
C THR A 173 1.69 7.16 -7.23
N VAL A 174 2.99 7.45 -7.19
CA VAL A 174 3.58 8.71 -7.65
C VAL A 174 4.35 8.55 -8.96
N ILE A 175 5.02 7.42 -9.17
CA ILE A 175 5.91 7.21 -10.33
C ILE A 175 5.66 5.90 -11.09
N SER A 176 4.83 4.97 -10.59
CA SER A 176 4.52 3.75 -11.35
C SER A 176 3.67 4.10 -12.57
N PRO A 177 4.15 3.81 -13.81
CA PRO A 177 3.38 4.04 -15.02
C PRO A 177 2.04 3.30 -15.00
N LEU A 178 2.03 2.06 -14.47
CA LEU A 178 0.82 1.27 -14.34
C LEU A 178 -0.19 1.95 -13.41
N ASN A 179 0.20 2.24 -12.16
CA ASN A 179 -0.73 2.77 -11.16
C ASN A 179 -1.23 4.18 -11.55
N LEU A 180 -0.40 5.02 -12.17
CA LEU A 180 -0.83 6.34 -12.67
C LEU A 180 -1.80 6.25 -13.86
N THR A 181 -1.80 5.15 -14.61
CA THR A 181 -2.75 4.97 -15.72
C THR A 181 -3.99 4.18 -15.34
N THR A 182 -3.94 3.35 -14.29
CA THR A 182 -5.03 2.47 -13.85
C THR A 182 -5.74 2.95 -12.58
N MET A 183 -5.00 3.44 -11.58
CA MET A 183 -5.50 3.71 -10.21
C MET A 183 -5.61 5.21 -9.92
N ILE A 184 -4.52 5.95 -10.09
CA ILE A 184 -4.36 7.33 -9.62
C ILE A 184 -4.67 8.31 -10.75
N GLY A 185 -5.57 9.27 -10.53
CA GLY A 185 -6.04 10.18 -11.59
C GLY A 185 -6.66 9.42 -12.78
N SER A 186 -7.26 8.26 -12.49
CA SER A 186 -7.83 7.33 -13.45
C SER A 186 -9.37 7.36 -13.44
N PRO A 187 -10.03 7.07 -14.58
CA PRO A 187 -11.49 6.91 -14.62
C PRO A 187 -11.97 5.62 -13.92
N MET A 188 -11.06 4.78 -13.43
CA MET A 188 -11.41 3.62 -12.61
C MET A 188 -11.87 4.06 -11.21
N THR A 189 -12.99 3.54 -10.75
CA THR A 189 -13.48 3.75 -9.38
C THR A 189 -13.08 2.58 -8.48
N GLY A 190 -12.99 2.83 -7.17
CA GLY A 190 -12.75 1.81 -6.14
C GLY A 190 -11.32 1.77 -5.61
N GLY A 191 -10.42 2.57 -6.18
CA GLY A 191 -9.11 2.87 -5.60
C GLY A 191 -8.27 1.65 -5.17
N THR A 192 -7.48 1.85 -4.12
CA THR A 192 -6.49 0.88 -3.63
C THR A 192 -6.99 0.04 -2.45
N GLY A 193 -8.15 0.37 -1.86
CA GLY A 193 -8.70 -0.34 -0.71
C GLY A 193 -10.21 -0.23 -0.61
N TRP A 194 -10.85 -1.28 -0.10
CA TRP A 194 -12.30 -1.40 0.06
C TRP A 194 -12.65 -1.64 1.53
N ALA A 195 -13.40 -0.70 2.11
CA ALA A 195 -14.08 -0.88 3.39
C ALA A 195 -15.24 -1.88 3.25
N ASN A 196 -15.81 -2.30 4.40
CA ASN A 196 -17.00 -3.15 4.47
C ASN A 196 -16.90 -4.38 3.57
N SER A 197 -15.74 -5.04 3.57
CA SER A 197 -15.43 -6.09 2.62
C SER A 197 -15.33 -7.45 3.27
N LEU A 198 -15.87 -8.45 2.56
CA LEU A 198 -15.60 -9.87 2.74
C LEU A 198 -14.66 -10.32 1.62
N VAL A 199 -13.53 -10.92 1.97
CA VAL A 199 -12.57 -11.46 1.01
C VAL A 199 -12.31 -12.92 1.31
N TYR A 200 -12.35 -13.75 0.27
CA TYR A 200 -11.87 -15.12 0.29
C TYR A 200 -10.60 -15.23 -0.55
N ASP A 201 -9.56 -15.85 -0.01
CA ASP A 201 -8.33 -16.22 -0.71
C ASP A 201 -8.20 -17.75 -0.68
N SER A 202 -8.09 -18.40 -1.83
CA SER A 202 -7.91 -19.85 -1.92
C SER A 202 -6.52 -20.28 -1.42
N PRO A 203 -6.34 -21.57 -1.03
CA PRO A 203 -5.01 -22.16 -0.99
C PRO A 203 -4.32 -22.04 -2.34
N VAL A 204 -2.99 -22.11 -2.34
CA VAL A 204 -2.21 -22.22 -3.58
C VAL A 204 -2.18 -23.69 -4.00
N TRP A 205 -2.74 -24.00 -5.15
CA TRP A 205 -2.74 -25.34 -5.72
C TRP A 205 -1.88 -25.39 -6.99
N ARG A 206 -0.73 -26.07 -6.91
CA ARG A 206 0.22 -26.21 -8.04
C ARG A 206 0.58 -24.86 -8.69
N GLY A 207 0.78 -23.84 -7.87
CA GLY A 207 1.11 -22.47 -8.32
C GLY A 207 -0.10 -21.60 -8.67
N VAL A 208 -1.32 -22.15 -8.72
CA VAL A 208 -2.57 -21.42 -8.98
C VAL A 208 -3.21 -20.95 -7.67
N SER A 209 -3.73 -19.73 -7.65
CA SER A 209 -4.51 -19.16 -6.55
C SER A 209 -5.65 -18.30 -7.10
N ALA A 210 -6.75 -18.22 -6.36
CA ALA A 210 -7.88 -17.35 -6.66
C ALA A 210 -8.32 -16.56 -5.42
N SER A 211 -8.75 -15.33 -5.63
CA SER A 211 -9.32 -14.47 -4.60
C SER A 211 -10.64 -13.88 -5.07
N LEU A 212 -11.62 -13.83 -4.18
CA LEU A 212 -12.91 -13.18 -4.38
C LEU A 212 -13.09 -12.10 -3.33
N ALA A 213 -13.60 -10.94 -3.72
CA ALA A 213 -13.92 -9.87 -2.80
C ALA A 213 -15.32 -9.32 -3.06
N HIS A 214 -16.07 -9.08 -1.99
CA HIS A 214 -17.35 -8.40 -2.01
C HIS A 214 -17.33 -7.24 -1.01
N GLY A 215 -17.57 -6.02 -1.48
CA GLY A 215 -17.76 -4.84 -0.65
C GLY A 215 -19.26 -4.53 -0.53
N PHE A 216 -19.78 -4.58 0.70
CA PHE A 216 -21.18 -4.28 0.99
C PHE A 216 -21.44 -2.77 0.84
N SER A 217 -22.62 -2.42 0.31
CA SER A 217 -22.98 -1.01 0.10
C SER A 217 -23.47 -0.30 1.35
N GLU A 218 -23.92 -1.02 2.38
CA GLU A 218 -24.57 -0.45 3.57
C GLU A 218 -25.74 0.50 3.25
N GLY A 219 -26.46 0.21 2.16
CA GLY A 219 -27.54 1.07 1.66
C GLY A 219 -27.06 2.33 0.90
N GLN A 220 -25.74 2.50 0.74
CA GLN A 220 -25.10 3.62 0.04
C GLN A 220 -24.70 3.21 -1.38
N GLY A 221 -25.58 3.45 -2.35
CA GLY A 221 -25.34 3.10 -3.75
C GLY A 221 -25.30 1.59 -3.99
N GLY A 222 -24.25 1.09 -4.65
CA GLY A 222 -24.15 -0.32 -5.05
C GLY A 222 -22.99 -1.07 -4.39
N SER A 223 -23.02 -2.40 -4.50
CA SER A 223 -21.94 -3.25 -3.99
C SER A 223 -20.76 -3.34 -4.95
N ASN A 224 -19.59 -3.61 -4.39
CA ASN A 224 -18.35 -3.85 -5.10
C ASN A 224 -18.06 -5.35 -5.19
N ASN A 225 -17.55 -5.82 -6.32
CA ASN A 225 -17.22 -7.22 -6.52
C ASN A 225 -15.90 -7.32 -7.28
N ALA A 226 -14.99 -8.20 -6.84
CA ALA A 226 -13.75 -8.48 -7.56
C ALA A 226 -13.38 -9.96 -7.54
N LEU A 227 -12.68 -10.36 -8.59
CA LEU A 227 -12.04 -11.66 -8.76
C LEU A 227 -10.57 -11.40 -9.14
N ARG A 228 -9.67 -12.20 -8.57
CA ARG A 228 -8.31 -12.35 -9.07
C ARG A 228 -7.97 -13.82 -9.19
N VAL A 229 -7.39 -14.22 -10.32
CA VAL A 229 -6.76 -15.54 -10.50
C VAL A 229 -5.31 -15.31 -10.85
N ALA A 230 -4.40 -16.02 -10.20
CA ALA A 230 -2.97 -15.91 -10.45
C ALA A 230 -2.32 -17.28 -10.50
N TYR A 231 -1.36 -17.43 -11.41
CA TYR A 231 -0.47 -18.57 -11.52
C TYR A 231 0.97 -18.08 -11.41
N ALA A 232 1.78 -18.74 -10.59
CA ALA A 232 3.21 -18.51 -10.51
C ALA A 232 3.94 -19.84 -10.29
N GLN A 233 4.89 -20.14 -11.17
CA GLN A 233 5.75 -21.31 -11.05
C GLN A 233 7.10 -21.05 -11.74
N GLY A 234 8.19 -21.27 -11.01
CA GLY A 234 9.53 -20.99 -11.51
C GLY A 234 9.69 -19.52 -11.91
N PRO A 235 10.24 -19.20 -13.09
CA PRO A 235 10.49 -17.82 -13.52
C PRO A 235 9.24 -17.09 -14.03
N ALA A 236 8.13 -17.79 -14.28
CA ALA A 236 6.95 -17.24 -14.94
C ALA A 236 5.81 -16.98 -13.95
N ALA A 237 5.08 -15.87 -14.16
CA ALA A 237 3.82 -15.61 -13.48
C ALA A 237 2.82 -14.93 -14.42
N VAL A 238 1.54 -15.27 -14.27
CA VAL A 238 0.41 -14.67 -15.01
C VAL A 238 -0.74 -14.44 -14.03
N SER A 239 -1.45 -13.33 -14.16
CA SER A 239 -2.64 -13.09 -13.35
C SER A 239 -3.70 -12.28 -14.07
N LEU A 240 -4.96 -12.59 -13.79
CA LEU A 240 -6.13 -11.85 -14.25
C LEU A 240 -6.85 -11.28 -13.03
N ALA A 241 -7.13 -9.98 -13.05
CA ALA A 241 -8.02 -9.34 -12.09
C ALA A 241 -9.21 -8.72 -12.83
N MET A 242 -10.39 -8.83 -12.22
CA MET A 242 -11.62 -8.21 -12.70
C MET A 242 -12.33 -7.59 -11.50
N GLN A 243 -12.92 -6.41 -11.69
CA GLN A 243 -13.77 -5.79 -10.69
C GLN A 243 -14.95 -5.05 -11.29
N SER A 244 -16.06 -5.04 -10.58
CA SER A 244 -17.21 -4.17 -10.79
C SER A 244 -17.41 -3.35 -9.54
N VAL A 245 -17.26 -2.04 -9.66
CA VAL A 245 -17.43 -1.08 -8.57
C VAL A 245 -18.67 -0.26 -8.86
N LYS A 246 -19.60 -0.22 -7.91
CA LYS A 246 -20.81 0.56 -8.04
C LYS A 246 -20.84 1.62 -6.95
N ARG A 247 -20.63 2.89 -7.30
CA ARG A 247 -20.84 4.01 -6.40
C ARG A 247 -22.01 4.81 -6.96
N ASP A 248 -22.96 5.17 -6.10
CA ASP A 248 -24.05 6.08 -6.43
C ASP A 248 -24.24 7.00 -5.21
N PRO A 249 -24.44 8.29 -5.44
CA PRO A 249 -23.42 9.32 -5.40
C PRO A 249 -23.29 9.91 -3.99
N LEU A 250 -22.61 9.23 -3.08
CA LEU A 250 -22.10 9.83 -1.86
C LEU A 250 -20.64 9.40 -1.65
N THR A 251 -19.78 10.41 -1.60
CA THR A 251 -18.32 10.34 -1.68
C THR A 251 -17.70 9.67 -0.46
N PHE A 252 -17.01 8.54 -0.65
CA PHE A 252 -16.10 7.97 0.35
C PHE A 252 -14.63 8.20 -0.06
N ALA A 253 -13.91 8.99 0.75
CA ALA A 253 -12.47 9.05 1.09
C ALA A 253 -11.34 8.80 0.08
N ASP A 254 -11.56 8.32 -1.14
CA ASP A 254 -10.46 7.94 -2.05
C ASP A 254 -10.23 8.92 -3.21
N GLY A 255 -10.96 10.04 -3.22
CA GLY A 255 -10.89 11.02 -4.33
C GLY A 255 -11.27 10.41 -5.69
N THR A 256 -11.91 9.24 -5.71
CA THR A 256 -12.30 8.58 -6.96
C THR A 256 -13.66 9.06 -7.45
N SER A 257 -13.88 8.87 -8.75
CA SER A 257 -15.12 9.22 -9.43
C SER A 257 -16.34 8.58 -8.75
N PRO A 258 -17.51 9.27 -8.67
CA PRO A 258 -18.75 8.65 -8.20
C PRO A 258 -19.29 7.61 -9.20
N ASN A 259 -18.61 7.36 -10.31
CA ASN A 259 -19.11 6.53 -11.39
C ASN A 259 -19.05 5.04 -11.09
N ASN A 260 -20.00 4.32 -11.65
CA ASN A 260 -20.00 2.87 -11.78
C ASN A 260 -18.95 2.45 -12.82
N THR A 261 -18.04 1.55 -12.45
CA THR A 261 -16.98 1.08 -13.36
C THR A 261 -16.87 -0.44 -13.38
N ARG A 262 -16.52 -0.98 -14.54
CA ARG A 262 -16.08 -2.38 -14.70
C ARG A 262 -14.67 -2.38 -15.26
N THR A 263 -13.77 -3.09 -14.61
CA THR A 263 -12.35 -3.09 -14.97
C THR A 263 -11.82 -4.51 -15.02
N TRP A 264 -10.96 -4.79 -15.99
CA TRP A 264 -10.17 -6.01 -16.04
C TRP A 264 -8.71 -5.69 -16.34
N GLN A 265 -7.81 -6.52 -15.84
CA GLN A 265 -6.36 -6.40 -16.01
C GLN A 265 -5.74 -7.79 -16.08
N LEU A 266 -5.10 -8.10 -17.20
CA LEU A 266 -4.25 -9.27 -17.40
C LEU A 266 -2.79 -8.84 -17.25
N ALA A 267 -2.03 -9.57 -16.43
CA ALA A 267 -0.63 -9.32 -16.18
C ALA A 267 0.18 -10.59 -16.49
N ALA A 268 1.40 -10.41 -16.99
CA ALA A 268 2.37 -11.47 -17.17
C ALA A 268 3.76 -10.98 -16.77
N SER A 269 4.59 -11.87 -16.24
CA SER A 269 6.00 -11.59 -15.97
C SER A 269 6.87 -12.81 -16.18
N TYR A 270 8.12 -12.58 -16.54
CA TYR A 270 9.13 -13.63 -16.66
C TYR A 270 10.49 -13.13 -16.16
N ASN A 271 11.14 -13.93 -15.31
CA ASN A 271 12.47 -13.65 -14.78
C ASN A 271 13.53 -14.44 -15.56
N PHE A 272 14.35 -13.74 -16.35
CA PHE A 272 15.49 -14.31 -17.09
C PHE A 272 16.79 -14.32 -16.27
N ASN A 273 16.71 -14.12 -14.95
CA ASN A 273 17.81 -13.86 -14.01
C ASN A 273 18.53 -12.52 -14.24
N ALA A 274 18.94 -12.24 -15.48
CA ALA A 274 19.60 -10.98 -15.85
C ALA A 274 18.62 -9.79 -15.95
N VAL A 275 17.34 -10.06 -16.20
CA VAL A 275 16.27 -9.08 -16.27
C VAL A 275 14.95 -9.75 -15.98
N LYS A 276 14.06 -9.06 -15.27
CA LYS A 276 12.67 -9.46 -15.12
C LYS A 276 11.79 -8.51 -15.91
N PHE A 277 11.00 -9.04 -16.83
CA PHE A 277 10.01 -8.28 -17.59
C PHE A 277 8.61 -8.46 -17.01
N PHE A 278 7.81 -7.42 -17.19
CA PHE A 278 6.41 -7.34 -16.81
C PHE A 278 5.61 -6.74 -17.97
N ALA A 279 4.41 -7.24 -18.19
CA ALA A 279 3.49 -6.72 -19.18
C ALA A 279 2.06 -6.75 -18.67
N HIS A 280 1.29 -5.71 -19.00
CA HIS A 280 -0.12 -5.59 -18.67
C HIS A 280 -0.98 -5.22 -19.86
N LEU A 281 -2.15 -5.84 -19.91
CA LEU A 281 -3.28 -5.46 -20.75
C LEU A 281 -4.47 -5.20 -19.85
N GLY A 282 -5.23 -4.14 -20.10
CA GLY A 282 -6.41 -3.86 -19.30
C GLY A 282 -7.47 -3.06 -20.03
N GLY A 283 -8.66 -3.06 -19.44
CA GLY A 283 -9.78 -2.27 -19.91
C GLY A 283 -10.61 -1.74 -18.75
N ILE A 284 -11.02 -0.47 -18.84
CA ILE A 284 -11.98 0.16 -17.92
C ILE A 284 -13.20 0.54 -18.73
N ARG A 285 -14.40 0.16 -18.27
CA ARG A 285 -15.67 0.66 -18.80
C ARG A 285 -16.33 1.50 -17.72
N ASN A 286 -16.42 2.80 -17.97
CA ASN A 286 -17.06 3.78 -17.10
C ASN A 286 -18.51 3.98 -17.56
N ARG A 287 -19.45 3.68 -16.66
CA ARG A 287 -20.89 3.73 -16.91
C ARG A 287 -21.58 4.97 -16.33
N GLY A 288 -20.84 5.91 -15.75
CA GLY A 288 -21.41 7.08 -15.11
C GLY A 288 -22.16 6.73 -13.82
N THR A 289 -23.11 7.58 -13.44
CA THR A 289 -24.03 7.35 -12.32
C THR A 289 -25.44 7.05 -12.83
N ALA A 290 -26.39 6.77 -11.92
CA ALA A 290 -27.80 6.64 -12.32
C ALA A 290 -28.35 7.95 -12.91
N MET A 291 -27.94 9.11 -12.36
CA MET A 291 -28.40 10.43 -12.80
C MET A 291 -27.65 10.96 -14.04
N GLN A 292 -26.40 10.54 -14.24
CA GLN A 292 -25.56 10.95 -15.38
C GLN A 292 -24.93 9.70 -16.01
N PRO A 293 -25.68 8.93 -16.80
CA PRO A 293 -25.18 7.73 -17.45
C PRO A 293 -24.07 8.05 -18.45
N LEU A 294 -23.05 7.20 -18.50
CA LEU A 294 -21.97 7.24 -19.49
C LEU A 294 -21.79 5.86 -20.11
N ASP A 295 -21.03 5.78 -21.20
CA ASP A 295 -20.50 4.50 -21.69
C ASP A 295 -19.14 4.69 -22.35
N ILE A 296 -18.14 5.02 -21.53
CA ILE A 296 -16.79 5.31 -22.01
C ILE A 296 -15.89 4.12 -21.73
N SER A 297 -15.20 3.65 -22.75
CA SER A 297 -14.22 2.56 -22.65
C SER A 297 -12.80 3.10 -22.70
N TYR A 298 -11.92 2.53 -21.89
CA TYR A 298 -10.49 2.85 -21.85
C TYR A 298 -9.70 1.56 -22.05
N ARG A 299 -8.64 1.61 -22.87
CA ARG A 299 -7.70 0.52 -23.10
C ARG A 299 -6.36 0.87 -22.48
N LEU A 300 -5.76 -0.09 -21.77
CA LEU A 300 -4.53 0.09 -21.00
C LEU A 300 -3.48 -0.92 -21.46
N TRP A 301 -2.27 -0.43 -21.62
CA TRP A 301 -1.08 -1.21 -21.94
C TRP A 301 0.04 -0.74 -21.03
N GLU A 302 0.81 -1.66 -20.48
CA GLU A 302 2.05 -1.34 -19.77
C GLU A 302 3.09 -2.42 -20.04
N LEU A 303 4.35 -1.97 -20.07
CA LEU A 303 5.54 -2.81 -20.13
C LEU A 303 6.55 -2.22 -19.15
N SER A 304 7.11 -3.04 -18.28
CA SER A 304 8.21 -2.65 -17.42
C SER A 304 9.25 -3.74 -17.24
N ALA A 305 10.43 -3.33 -16.79
CA ALA A 305 11.56 -4.21 -16.55
C ALA A 305 12.32 -3.79 -15.29
N ALA A 306 12.87 -4.79 -14.62
CA ALA A 306 13.82 -4.62 -13.53
C ALA A 306 15.10 -5.40 -13.86
N VAL A 307 16.24 -4.71 -13.86
CA VAL A 307 17.56 -5.28 -14.15
C VAL A 307 18.43 -5.18 -12.90
N PRO A 308 18.82 -6.30 -12.26
CA PRO A 308 19.75 -6.26 -11.14
C PRO A 308 21.11 -5.71 -11.57
N VAL A 309 21.57 -4.65 -10.89
CA VAL A 309 22.87 -4.00 -11.14
C VAL A 309 23.52 -3.61 -9.81
N GLY A 310 24.65 -4.25 -9.49
CA GLY A 310 25.33 -4.06 -8.21
C GLY A 310 24.46 -4.48 -7.03
N SER A 311 24.39 -3.66 -5.99
CA SER A 311 23.49 -3.84 -4.85
C SER A 311 22.05 -3.32 -5.11
N GLY A 312 21.71 -2.96 -6.34
CA GLY A 312 20.43 -2.34 -6.66
C GLY A 312 19.79 -2.88 -7.94
N GLN A 313 18.80 -2.16 -8.44
CA GLN A 313 18.11 -2.49 -9.68
C GLN A 313 17.87 -1.24 -10.52
N LEU A 314 18.14 -1.34 -11.83
CA LEU A 314 17.62 -0.39 -12.81
C LEU A 314 16.17 -0.76 -13.12
N LEU A 315 15.29 0.22 -13.04
CA LEU A 315 13.86 0.10 -13.30
C LEU A 315 13.50 0.93 -14.52
N ALA A 316 12.69 0.39 -15.41
CA ALA A 316 12.13 1.12 -16.53
C ALA A 316 10.70 0.66 -16.77
N GLY A 317 9.80 1.57 -17.07
CA GLY A 317 8.42 1.22 -17.39
C GLY A 317 7.74 2.27 -18.22
N TRP A 318 6.85 1.81 -19.09
CA TRP A 318 6.04 2.64 -19.95
C TRP A 318 4.60 2.14 -19.93
N ALA A 319 3.66 3.07 -19.73
CA ALA A 319 2.24 2.77 -19.79
C ALA A 319 1.48 3.75 -20.69
N SER A 320 0.42 3.27 -21.32
CA SER A 320 -0.50 4.07 -22.14
C SER A 320 -1.94 3.70 -21.83
N ARG A 321 -2.75 4.71 -21.50
CA ARG A 321 -4.21 4.61 -21.47
C ARG A 321 -4.79 5.41 -22.63
N ARG A 322 -5.63 4.76 -23.44
CA ARG A 322 -6.38 5.42 -24.52
C ARG A 322 -7.88 5.30 -24.27
N THR A 323 -8.59 6.37 -24.52
CA THR A 323 -10.06 6.40 -24.47
C THR A 323 -10.61 5.98 -25.83
N GLY A 324 -11.72 5.25 -25.81
CA GLY A 324 -12.45 4.84 -27.01
C GLY A 324 -13.22 6.01 -27.64
N ASP A 325 -14.09 5.70 -28.60
CA ASP A 325 -14.66 6.67 -29.54
C ASP A 325 -15.57 7.72 -28.87
N ALA A 326 -16.11 7.43 -27.69
CA ALA A 326 -16.87 8.38 -26.88
C ALA A 326 -15.94 9.07 -25.86
N VAL A 327 -15.64 10.35 -26.09
CA VAL A 327 -14.95 11.19 -25.12
C VAL A 327 -15.91 12.32 -24.74
N VAL A 328 -16.35 12.32 -23.49
CA VAL A 328 -17.08 13.46 -22.94
C VAL A 328 -16.05 14.53 -22.60
N PRO A 329 -16.15 15.76 -23.14
CA PRO A 329 -15.27 16.85 -22.75
C PRO A 329 -15.35 17.06 -21.24
N VAL A 330 -14.20 17.24 -20.58
CA VAL A 330 -14.14 17.50 -19.14
C VAL A 330 -13.59 18.89 -18.84
N PRO A 331 -13.95 19.51 -17.71
CA PRO A 331 -13.21 20.66 -17.21
C PRO A 331 -11.72 20.34 -17.17
N ALA A 332 -10.85 21.32 -17.43
CA ALA A 332 -9.39 21.11 -17.47
C ALA A 332 -8.85 20.40 -16.20
N THR A 333 -9.54 20.56 -15.08
CA THR A 333 -9.21 20.00 -13.77
C THR A 333 -9.74 18.59 -13.50
N ALA A 334 -10.67 18.05 -14.30
CA ALA A 334 -11.41 16.82 -13.96
C ALA A 334 -10.85 15.53 -14.60
N ALA A 335 -10.99 14.41 -13.89
CA ALA A 335 -10.58 13.09 -14.37
C ALA A 335 -11.49 12.55 -15.50
N GLY A 336 -10.90 11.88 -16.50
CA GLY A 336 -11.66 11.12 -17.50
C GLY A 336 -11.77 11.70 -18.91
N GLY A 337 -11.35 12.94 -19.16
CA GLY A 337 -11.37 13.51 -20.53
C GLY A 337 -10.09 13.31 -21.35
N ASN A 338 -9.09 12.62 -20.79
CA ASN A 338 -7.90 12.23 -21.53
C ASN A 338 -8.29 11.39 -22.74
N LEU A 339 -8.03 11.85 -23.96
CA LEU A 339 -7.99 11.00 -25.15
C LEU A 339 -6.90 9.94 -24.98
N VAL A 340 -5.73 10.38 -24.50
CA VAL A 340 -4.57 9.52 -24.26
C VAL A 340 -3.78 10.04 -23.05
N ARG A 341 -3.31 9.15 -22.19
CA ARG A 341 -2.24 9.40 -21.21
C ARG A 341 -1.09 8.43 -21.45
N LYS A 342 0.14 8.92 -21.46
CA LYS A 342 1.36 8.11 -21.55
C LYS A 342 2.29 8.48 -20.40
N VAL A 343 2.82 7.47 -19.73
CA VAL A 343 3.78 7.64 -18.64
C VAL A 343 5.01 6.80 -18.94
N LEU A 344 6.19 7.41 -18.86
CA LEU A 344 7.48 6.74 -18.92
C LEU A 344 8.22 7.04 -17.62
N THR A 345 8.66 6.00 -16.92
CA THR A 345 9.49 6.14 -15.72
C THR A 345 10.74 5.31 -15.87
N VAL A 346 11.89 5.89 -15.55
CA VAL A 346 13.16 5.18 -15.37
C VAL A 346 13.74 5.53 -14.01
N GLY A 347 14.46 4.59 -13.40
CA GLY A 347 15.07 4.84 -12.11
C GLY A 347 16.13 3.80 -11.73
N TYR A 348 16.84 4.11 -10.66
CA TYR A 348 17.75 3.19 -10.00
C TYR A 348 17.38 3.14 -8.51
N ASP A 349 17.15 1.93 -8.01
CA ASP A 349 16.85 1.63 -6.60
C ASP A 349 18.05 0.89 -6.00
N HIS A 350 18.78 1.54 -5.10
CA HIS A 350 20.04 1.08 -4.54
C HIS A 350 19.85 0.62 -3.09
N GLN A 351 20.12 -0.66 -2.82
CA GLN A 351 20.01 -1.19 -1.46
C GLN A 351 21.22 -0.77 -0.63
N LEU A 352 20.96 -0.04 0.45
CA LEU A 352 21.95 0.30 1.49
C LEU A 352 21.98 -0.79 2.57
N SER A 353 20.85 -1.45 2.81
CA SER A 353 20.71 -2.61 3.69
C SER A 353 19.52 -3.47 3.26
N LYS A 354 19.21 -4.54 4.01
CA LYS A 354 17.97 -5.32 3.81
C LYS A 354 16.69 -4.50 4.02
N ARG A 355 16.78 -3.36 4.70
CA ARG A 355 15.64 -2.55 5.15
C ARG A 355 15.66 -1.13 4.61
N THR A 356 16.78 -0.68 4.05
CA THR A 356 16.97 0.71 3.62
C THR A 356 17.46 0.75 2.19
N ASP A 357 16.76 1.50 1.35
CA ASP A 357 17.15 1.80 -0.02
C ASP A 357 17.19 3.31 -0.28
N ALA A 358 18.07 3.72 -1.18
CA ALA A 358 18.10 5.06 -1.77
C ALA A 358 17.82 4.95 -3.26
N TYR A 359 17.04 5.87 -3.82
CA TYR A 359 16.62 5.78 -5.21
C TYR A 359 16.69 7.12 -5.94
N LEU A 360 16.93 7.06 -7.24
CA LEU A 360 16.81 8.19 -8.17
C LEU A 360 15.84 7.80 -9.28
N VAL A 361 14.86 8.63 -9.53
CA VAL A 361 13.81 8.37 -10.53
C VAL A 361 13.59 9.59 -11.42
N LEU A 362 13.35 9.33 -12.70
CA LEU A 362 12.96 10.31 -13.71
C LEU A 362 11.69 9.81 -14.38
N MET A 363 10.64 10.62 -14.33
CA MET A 363 9.35 10.31 -14.92
C MET A 363 8.96 11.39 -15.94
N ARG A 364 8.40 10.97 -17.07
CA ARG A 364 7.74 11.82 -18.03
C ARG A 364 6.28 11.40 -18.19
N ASP A 365 5.37 12.31 -17.87
CA ASP A 365 3.92 12.11 -17.99
C ASP A 365 3.36 13.03 -19.07
N GLN A 366 2.48 12.50 -19.92
CA GLN A 366 1.92 13.21 -21.05
C GLN A 366 0.43 12.91 -21.19
N THR A 367 -0.36 13.96 -21.38
CA THR A 367 -1.80 13.85 -21.63
C THR A 367 -2.20 14.58 -22.91
N ARG A 368 -3.19 14.02 -23.60
CA ARG A 368 -3.99 14.72 -24.61
C ARG A 368 -5.42 14.68 -24.13
N THR A 369 -6.04 15.83 -23.90
CA THR A 369 -7.35 15.93 -23.25
C THR A 369 -8.30 16.76 -24.06
N GLN A 370 -9.54 16.31 -24.18
CA GLN A 370 -10.61 17.11 -24.72
C GLN A 370 -11.25 17.93 -23.60
N THR A 371 -11.09 19.26 -23.65
CA THR A 371 -11.58 20.17 -22.61
C THR A 371 -12.98 20.71 -22.92
N THR A 372 -13.80 20.94 -21.89
CA THR A 372 -15.07 21.67 -22.03
C THR A 372 -14.86 23.13 -22.44
N GLY A 373 -15.70 23.62 -23.35
CA GLY A 373 -15.69 24.96 -23.93
C GLY A 373 -16.39 24.93 -25.29
N ALA A 374 -16.93 26.06 -25.76
CA ALA A 374 -17.50 26.16 -27.11
C ALA A 374 -16.60 27.04 -27.99
N PRO A 375 -15.88 26.48 -28.99
CA PRO A 375 -15.76 25.06 -29.32
C PRO A 375 -14.84 24.29 -28.34
N SER A 376 -15.03 22.97 -28.23
CA SER A 376 -14.15 22.12 -27.42
C SER A 376 -12.76 22.07 -28.04
N GLN A 377 -11.71 22.05 -27.22
CA GLN A 377 -10.33 22.03 -27.69
C GLN A 377 -9.59 20.79 -27.19
N VAL A 378 -8.59 20.35 -27.95
CA VAL A 378 -7.65 19.31 -27.49
C VAL A 378 -6.42 20.00 -26.95
N LEU A 379 -6.17 19.84 -25.65
CA LEU A 379 -4.98 20.34 -24.98
C LEU A 379 -3.97 19.20 -24.83
N GLU A 380 -2.71 19.49 -25.15
CA GLU A 380 -1.59 18.59 -24.86
C GLU A 380 -0.80 19.13 -23.67
N SER A 381 -0.54 18.28 -22.68
CA SER A 381 0.33 18.60 -21.55
C SER A 381 1.43 17.56 -21.41
N ARG A 382 2.58 17.99 -20.92
CA ARG A 382 3.72 17.14 -20.57
C ARG A 382 4.44 17.69 -19.37
N GLY A 383 4.85 16.80 -18.47
CA GLY A 383 5.67 17.12 -17.30
C GLY A 383 6.82 16.14 -17.15
N THR A 384 7.95 16.62 -16.66
CA THR A 384 9.11 15.81 -16.29
C THR A 384 9.39 15.97 -14.79
N SER A 385 9.25 14.87 -14.06
CA SER A 385 9.53 14.79 -12.63
C SER A 385 10.85 14.08 -12.37
N VAL A 386 11.63 14.59 -11.43
CA VAL A 386 12.84 13.93 -10.92
C VAL A 386 12.76 13.88 -9.40
N ALA A 387 13.12 12.75 -8.81
CA ALA A 387 13.17 12.60 -7.36
C ALA A 387 14.36 11.74 -6.94
N LEU A 388 15.06 12.21 -5.90
CA LEU A 388 16.08 11.48 -5.17
C LEU A 388 15.53 11.23 -3.77
N GLY A 389 15.43 9.97 -3.36
CA GLY A 389 14.80 9.63 -2.09
C GLY A 389 15.44 8.46 -1.36
N VAL A 390 14.92 8.24 -0.15
CA VAL A 390 15.32 7.17 0.75
C VAL A 390 14.06 6.52 1.30
N ARG A 391 14.06 5.20 1.37
CA ARG A 391 12.98 4.39 1.92
C ARG A 391 13.54 3.43 2.96
N HIS A 392 12.89 3.38 4.11
CA HIS A 392 13.28 2.56 5.26
C HIS A 392 12.11 1.75 5.78
N ARG A 393 12.32 0.45 6.01
CA ARG A 393 11.34 -0.52 6.53
C ARG A 393 11.73 -0.95 7.94
N PHE A 394 10.76 -1.04 8.85
CA PHE A 394 11.02 -1.45 10.25
C PHE A 394 10.15 -2.62 10.70
#